data_AF-A0A428KMS5-F1
#
_entry.id   AF-A0A428KMS5-F1
#
_cell.length_a   1.000
_cell.length_b   1.000
_cell.length_c   1.000
_cell.angle_alpha   90.00
_cell.angle_beta   90.00
_cell.angle_gamma   90.00
#
_symmetry.space_group_name_H-M   'P 1'
#
loop_
_entity.id
_entity.type
_entity.pdbx_description
1 polymer ?
#
loop_
_entity_poly.entity_id
_entity_poly.type
_entity_poly.pdbx_seq_one_letter_code
_entity_poly.pdbx_strand_id
1 'polypeptide(L)'
;MKHVSLLLATVLLSTACSTTRTVSRSWKSEQTASTWAASFEQFSGTERLRLPSQPGQLIYLSSQFTTTAGQLQLRSSGQVLPTPTKVSHHKIPLTPPARVEVVGRQAAGAFTLRYPVYQQKQIAVKSNPNIELLGLCYLLTQYDDLAAIPSEQTFLINGQNIRIKDLYALNLKLAAPFTRFAGSKHLAVIKSYFEKDFYLHYANFLLSLDAFPQATVPADSRFVRQFASLDDARRFIGACNAFYQEIAFDAFLRKHRPYYAAMLAEVSGNLPPAGFITEMEHLYSKQVGEYRLYPSLLVPFGSGFAVGDAQSVGNIFGSFGKPESIADTAALRLGFADSKALRTVCIHEFGHSFVNPEVDQVSAEALAKTAFLFEPIKGKMSEQGYNQWKICLYEHFNRAGEVLVARLVGDPAKAAELLQDNVQNRDFRYLPQIVEKLDYWYYNEYLDKTYQQKVQEIVAELR
;
A
#
# COMPACT_ATOMS: atom_id res chain seq x y z
N MET A 1 68.39 -32.88 -60.89
CA MET A 1 68.70 -32.83 -59.44
C MET A 1 67.78 -31.82 -58.79
N LYS A 2 67.14 -32.20 -57.66
CA LYS A 2 66.30 -31.40 -56.75
C LYS A 2 64.95 -30.94 -57.34
N HIS A 3 63.81 -30.96 -56.67
CA HIS A 3 63.31 -31.58 -55.44
C HIS A 3 61.76 -31.49 -55.51
N VAL A 4 61.11 -32.44 -54.88
CA VAL A 4 59.67 -32.53 -54.53
C VAL A 4 59.15 -31.23 -53.88
N SER A 5 57.89 -30.84 -54.14
CA SER A 5 56.91 -30.48 -53.08
C SER A 5 55.50 -30.25 -53.61
N LEU A 6 54.61 -31.09 -53.08
CA LEU A 6 53.15 -31.06 -53.16
C LEU A 6 52.63 -29.86 -52.34
N LEU A 7 51.93 -28.90 -52.97
CA LEU A 7 51.28 -27.81 -52.24
C LEU A 7 49.89 -28.28 -51.78
N LEU A 8 49.78 -28.61 -50.49
CA LEU A 8 48.50 -28.80 -49.81
C LEU A 8 47.89 -27.42 -49.54
N ALA A 9 46.73 -27.13 -50.12
CA ALA A 9 45.96 -25.94 -49.82
C ALA A 9 45.18 -26.16 -48.50
N THR A 10 45.70 -25.62 -47.40
CA THR A 10 44.99 -25.59 -46.13
C THR A 10 44.07 -24.37 -46.10
N VAL A 11 42.77 -24.60 -46.23
CA VAL A 11 41.72 -23.61 -45.98
C VAL A 11 41.67 -23.34 -44.47
N LEU A 12 42.20 -22.19 -44.03
CA LEU A 12 41.99 -21.67 -42.69
C LEU A 12 40.64 -20.94 -42.65
N LEU A 13 39.60 -21.64 -42.20
CA LEU A 13 38.37 -21.00 -41.70
C LEU A 13 38.73 -20.26 -40.41
N SER A 14 38.92 -18.94 -40.50
CA SER A 14 38.98 -18.09 -39.32
C SER A 14 37.56 -17.78 -38.84
N THR A 15 36.99 -18.65 -37.99
CA THR A 15 35.87 -18.25 -37.13
C THR A 15 36.42 -17.31 -36.06
N ALA A 16 36.37 -16.00 -36.31
CA ALA A 16 36.69 -14.98 -35.33
C ALA A 16 35.57 -14.96 -34.26
N CYS A 17 35.75 -15.77 -33.22
CA CYS A 17 35.03 -15.60 -31.97
C CYS A 17 35.62 -14.35 -31.31
N SER A 18 35.01 -13.17 -31.51
CA SER A 18 35.42 -11.94 -30.83
C SER A 18 35.07 -12.04 -29.35
N THR A 19 35.93 -12.70 -28.57
CA THR A 19 35.96 -12.50 -27.12
C THR A 19 36.45 -11.08 -26.90
N THR A 20 35.53 -10.12 -26.79
CA THR A 20 35.85 -8.76 -26.36
C THR A 20 36.48 -8.85 -24.98
N ARG A 21 37.81 -8.78 -24.92
CA ARG A 21 38.58 -8.81 -23.67
C ARG A 21 38.19 -7.58 -22.87
N THR A 22 37.60 -7.77 -21.69
CA THR A 22 37.34 -6.65 -20.79
C THR A 22 38.68 -6.03 -20.40
N VAL A 23 38.83 -4.73 -20.66
CA VAL A 23 39.97 -3.92 -20.22
C VAL A 23 39.47 -3.04 -19.09
N SER A 24 40.00 -3.26 -17.88
CA SER A 24 39.68 -2.46 -16.69
C SER A 24 40.96 -2.00 -15.99
N ARG A 25 41.00 -0.73 -15.57
CA ARG A 25 42.10 -0.15 -14.78
C ARG A 25 41.56 0.44 -13.47
N SER A 26 42.28 0.20 -12.37
CA SER A 26 41.91 0.64 -11.02
C SER A 26 40.50 0.22 -10.61
N TRP A 27 40.07 -0.98 -11.04
CA TRP A 27 38.74 -1.51 -10.72
C TRP A 27 38.63 -1.86 -9.24
N LYS A 28 37.75 -1.17 -8.54
CA LYS A 28 37.35 -1.47 -7.15
C LYS A 28 35.87 -1.76 -7.15
N SER A 29 35.48 -2.95 -6.70
CA SER A 29 34.07 -3.35 -6.68
C SER A 29 33.71 -4.05 -5.39
N GLU A 30 32.48 -3.82 -4.96
CA GLU A 30 31.84 -4.47 -3.83
C GLU A 30 30.49 -5.00 -4.30
N GLN A 31 30.20 -6.27 -4.00
CA GLN A 31 28.96 -6.93 -4.38
C GLN A 31 28.41 -7.71 -3.19
N THR A 32 27.14 -7.51 -2.89
CA THR A 32 26.37 -8.23 -1.89
C THR A 32 25.24 -9.04 -2.56
N ALA A 33 24.38 -9.66 -1.76
CA ALA A 33 23.20 -10.36 -2.24
C ALA A 33 22.18 -9.44 -2.95
N SER A 34 22.21 -8.12 -2.71
CA SER A 34 21.22 -7.17 -3.24
C SER A 34 21.82 -5.85 -3.74
N THR A 35 23.14 -5.68 -3.71
CA THR A 35 23.83 -4.49 -4.21
C THR A 35 25.11 -4.84 -4.97
N TRP A 36 25.45 -4.01 -5.95
CA TRP A 36 26.71 -4.11 -6.67
C TRP A 36 27.20 -2.73 -7.06
N ALA A 37 28.36 -2.33 -6.55
CA ALA A 37 29.00 -1.07 -6.85
C ALA A 37 30.40 -1.30 -7.42
N ALA A 38 30.85 -0.41 -8.29
CA ALA A 38 32.23 -0.37 -8.74
C ALA A 38 32.69 1.05 -9.08
N SER A 39 33.99 1.30 -8.94
CA SER A 39 34.70 2.46 -9.46
C SER A 39 35.92 2.04 -10.27
N PHE A 40 36.28 2.80 -11.29
CA PHE A 40 37.34 2.48 -12.23
C PHE A 40 37.86 3.73 -12.94
N GLU A 41 39.17 3.74 -13.25
CA GLU A 41 39.79 4.77 -14.09
C GLU A 41 39.55 4.53 -15.57
N GLN A 42 39.45 3.26 -15.97
CA GLN A 42 39.17 2.87 -17.34
C GLN A 42 38.38 1.56 -17.34
N PHE A 43 37.32 1.49 -18.15
CA PHE A 43 36.52 0.31 -18.37
C PHE A 43 36.04 0.24 -19.83
N SER A 44 36.50 -0.78 -20.55
CA SER A 44 36.04 -1.13 -21.90
C SER A 44 35.75 -2.63 -21.93
N GLY A 45 34.48 -3.01 -21.91
CA GLY A 45 34.09 -4.40 -21.80
C GLY A 45 32.67 -4.58 -21.26
N THR A 46 32.40 -5.76 -20.71
CA THR A 46 31.09 -6.09 -20.15
C THR A 46 31.26 -6.88 -18.87
N GLU A 47 30.78 -6.32 -17.77
CA GLU A 47 30.63 -7.01 -16.49
C GLU A 47 29.22 -7.55 -16.34
N ARG A 48 29.06 -8.68 -15.66
CA ARG A 48 27.80 -9.43 -15.63
C ARG A 48 27.42 -9.87 -14.22
N LEU A 49 26.18 -9.57 -13.86
CA LEU A 49 25.49 -10.13 -12.71
C LEU A 49 24.51 -11.20 -13.21
N ARG A 50 24.72 -12.45 -12.75
CA ARG A 50 23.82 -13.57 -13.03
C ARG A 50 22.89 -13.76 -11.86
N LEU A 51 21.59 -13.79 -12.14
CA LEU A 51 20.55 -14.01 -11.14
C LEU A 51 19.85 -15.33 -11.47
N PRO A 52 19.83 -16.30 -10.52
CA PRO A 52 19.23 -17.60 -10.76
C PRO A 52 17.73 -17.49 -11.01
N SER A 53 17.14 -18.51 -11.62
CA SER A 53 15.70 -18.53 -11.81
C SER A 53 14.97 -18.60 -10.47
N GLN A 54 13.98 -17.75 -10.28
CA GLN A 54 13.08 -17.75 -9.12
C GLN A 54 11.64 -17.50 -9.61
N PRO A 55 10.81 -18.56 -9.75
CA PRO A 55 9.42 -18.45 -10.20
C PRO A 55 8.59 -17.49 -9.36
N GLY A 56 7.79 -16.63 -10.01
CA GLY A 56 6.92 -15.65 -9.33
C GLY A 56 7.67 -14.51 -8.63
N GLN A 57 8.98 -14.39 -8.85
CA GLN A 57 9.82 -13.33 -8.29
C GLN A 57 10.40 -12.44 -9.39
N LEU A 58 10.67 -11.20 -9.02
CA LEU A 58 11.35 -10.23 -9.87
C LEU A 58 12.39 -9.48 -9.03
N ILE A 59 13.42 -8.94 -9.68
CA ILE A 59 14.22 -7.89 -9.06
C ILE A 59 13.69 -6.53 -9.47
N TYR A 60 13.81 -5.58 -8.55
CA TYR A 60 13.67 -4.17 -8.85
C TYR A 60 15.06 -3.55 -8.92
N LEU A 61 15.58 -3.42 -10.14
CA LEU A 61 16.92 -2.91 -10.41
C LEU A 61 16.93 -1.38 -10.41
N SER A 62 17.41 -0.80 -9.32
CA SER A 62 17.77 0.61 -9.23
C SER A 62 19.23 0.78 -9.63
N SER A 63 19.53 1.69 -10.56
CA SER A 63 20.88 1.92 -11.08
C SER A 63 21.25 3.40 -11.12
N GLN A 64 22.49 3.70 -10.78
CA GLN A 64 23.09 5.03 -10.92
C GLN A 64 24.48 4.89 -11.53
N PHE A 65 24.74 5.69 -12.57
CA PHE A 65 26.03 5.75 -13.27
C PHE A 65 26.64 7.13 -13.13
N THR A 66 27.94 7.17 -12.88
CA THR A 66 28.75 8.39 -12.88
C THR A 66 29.87 8.19 -13.88
N THR A 67 29.95 9.03 -14.92
CA THR A 67 31.00 8.94 -15.94
C THR A 67 31.67 10.29 -16.13
N THR A 68 33.00 10.33 -16.03
CA THR A 68 33.81 11.51 -16.36
C THR A 68 34.39 11.46 -17.77
N ALA A 69 34.48 10.25 -18.35
CA ALA A 69 34.84 10.02 -19.74
C ALA A 69 34.18 8.72 -20.25
N GLY A 70 34.04 8.58 -21.57
CA GLY A 70 33.44 7.40 -22.21
C GLY A 70 31.95 7.24 -21.90
N GLN A 71 31.45 6.01 -22.01
CA GLN A 71 30.03 5.69 -21.79
C GLN A 71 29.84 4.41 -20.97
N LEU A 72 28.85 4.43 -20.09
CA LEU A 72 28.29 3.25 -19.43
C LEU A 72 26.89 2.98 -19.95
N GLN A 73 26.56 1.70 -20.11
CA GLN A 73 25.24 1.25 -20.53
C GLN A 73 24.81 0.05 -19.69
N LEU A 74 23.54 0.08 -19.25
CA LEU A 74 22.91 -1.02 -18.55
C LEU A 74 22.17 -1.91 -19.55
N ARG A 75 22.29 -3.23 -19.41
CA ARG A 75 21.52 -4.19 -20.19
C ARG A 75 20.91 -5.27 -19.29
N SER A 76 19.79 -5.83 -19.71
CA SER A 76 19.21 -7.05 -19.15
C SER A 76 18.92 -8.03 -20.27
N SER A 77 19.45 -9.25 -20.17
CA SER A 77 19.28 -10.32 -21.17
C SER A 77 19.54 -9.86 -22.61
N GLY A 78 20.56 -9.02 -22.79
CA GLY A 78 20.97 -8.46 -24.08
C GLY A 78 20.20 -7.20 -24.53
N GLN A 79 19.11 -6.83 -23.87
CA GLN A 79 18.36 -5.60 -24.16
C GLN A 79 18.93 -4.42 -23.37
N VAL A 80 19.06 -3.26 -24.02
CA VAL A 80 19.48 -2.01 -23.34
C VAL A 80 18.36 -1.54 -22.42
N LEU A 81 18.70 -1.28 -21.17
CA LEU A 81 17.78 -0.65 -20.22
C LEU A 81 17.99 0.88 -20.26
N PRO A 82 16.91 1.67 -20.45
CA PRO A 82 17.04 3.11 -20.54
C PRO A 82 17.37 3.70 -19.16
N THR A 83 18.33 4.62 -19.10
CA THR A 83 18.69 5.32 -17.86
C THR A 83 18.38 6.83 -17.96
N PRO A 84 17.09 7.24 -17.99
CA PRO A 84 16.69 8.61 -18.29
C PRO A 84 16.95 9.60 -17.13
N THR A 85 17.13 9.10 -15.93
CA THR A 85 17.28 9.85 -14.68
C THR A 85 18.55 9.42 -13.95
N LYS A 86 19.01 10.22 -12.98
CA LYS A 86 20.22 9.92 -12.19
C LYS A 86 20.13 8.54 -11.51
N VAL A 87 18.94 8.20 -10.99
CA VAL A 87 18.58 6.85 -10.55
C VAL A 87 17.47 6.33 -11.45
N SER A 88 17.73 5.21 -12.13
CA SER A 88 16.77 4.55 -13.02
C SER A 88 16.32 3.22 -12.44
N HIS A 89 15.09 2.83 -12.74
CA HIS A 89 14.36 1.76 -12.06
C HIS A 89 13.78 0.77 -13.07
N HIS A 90 14.12 -0.51 -12.95
CA HIS A 90 13.64 -1.54 -13.87
C HIS A 90 13.19 -2.80 -13.14
N LYS A 91 11.98 -3.27 -13.44
CA LYS A 91 11.48 -4.58 -13.01
C LYS A 91 12.00 -5.64 -13.97
N ILE A 92 12.71 -6.64 -13.44
CA ILE A 92 13.23 -7.75 -14.25
C ILE A 92 12.72 -9.06 -13.65
N PRO A 93 11.85 -9.80 -14.35
CA PRO A 93 11.41 -11.12 -13.92
C PRO A 93 12.60 -12.07 -13.75
N LEU A 94 12.57 -12.91 -12.72
CA LEU A 94 13.57 -13.95 -12.49
C LEU A 94 13.17 -15.29 -13.11
N THR A 95 12.25 -15.30 -14.07
CA THR A 95 11.92 -16.50 -14.86
C THR A 95 11.71 -16.08 -16.31
N PRO A 96 12.63 -16.43 -17.24
CA PRO A 96 13.87 -17.22 -17.07
C PRO A 96 14.94 -16.53 -16.19
N PRO A 97 16.09 -17.19 -15.86
CA PRO A 97 17.19 -16.56 -15.14
C PRO A 97 17.57 -15.20 -15.76
N ALA A 98 17.67 -14.17 -14.91
CA ALA A 98 18.01 -12.84 -15.38
C ALA A 98 19.53 -12.66 -15.46
N ARG A 99 19.96 -11.89 -16.46
CA ARG A 99 21.35 -11.48 -16.61
C ARG A 99 21.41 -9.97 -16.75
N VAL A 100 21.93 -9.30 -15.74
CA VAL A 100 22.20 -7.87 -15.79
C VAL A 100 23.63 -7.66 -16.26
N GLU A 101 23.84 -6.75 -17.20
CA GLU A 101 25.15 -6.45 -17.77
C GLU A 101 25.44 -4.95 -17.67
N VAL A 102 26.64 -4.59 -17.22
CA VAL A 102 27.15 -3.22 -17.29
C VAL A 102 28.21 -3.19 -18.38
N VAL A 103 27.95 -2.39 -19.42
CA VAL A 103 28.83 -2.28 -20.59
C VAL A 103 29.55 -0.95 -20.54
N GLY A 104 30.89 -1.00 -20.56
CA GLY A 104 31.74 0.19 -20.62
C GLY A 104 32.35 0.37 -22.01
N ARG A 105 32.39 1.61 -22.49
CA ARG A 105 33.09 2.02 -23.70
C ARG A 105 34.05 3.15 -23.35
N GLN A 106 35.32 2.82 -23.13
CA GLN A 106 36.36 3.74 -22.66
C GLN A 106 35.91 4.56 -21.44
N ALA A 107 35.11 3.94 -20.56
CA ALA A 107 34.47 4.63 -19.46
C ALA A 107 35.45 4.87 -18.31
N ALA A 108 35.41 6.07 -17.72
CA ALA A 108 36.02 6.39 -16.44
C ALA A 108 34.91 6.83 -15.49
N GLY A 109 34.88 6.30 -14.27
CA GLY A 109 33.86 6.66 -13.29
C GLY A 109 33.42 5.49 -12.40
N ALA A 110 32.12 5.41 -12.13
CA ALA A 110 31.54 4.46 -11.19
C ALA A 110 30.10 4.08 -11.54
N PHE A 111 29.64 2.97 -10.98
CA PHE A 111 28.22 2.64 -10.93
C PHE A 111 27.82 2.08 -9.57
N THR A 112 26.53 2.21 -9.26
CA THR A 112 25.86 1.56 -8.14
C THR A 112 24.58 0.92 -8.64
N LEU A 113 24.40 -0.36 -8.32
CA LEU A 113 23.18 -1.12 -8.56
C LEU A 113 22.62 -1.61 -7.22
N ARG A 114 21.30 -1.47 -7.04
CA ARG A 114 20.53 -2.09 -5.97
C ARG A 114 19.44 -2.93 -6.61
N TYR A 115 19.34 -4.20 -6.25
CA TYR A 115 18.47 -5.18 -6.89
C TYR A 115 17.77 -6.11 -5.87
N PRO A 116 17.00 -5.55 -4.92
CA PRO A 116 16.15 -6.37 -4.05
C PRO A 116 15.24 -7.27 -4.87
N VAL A 117 15.08 -8.49 -4.39
CA VAL A 117 14.12 -9.46 -4.92
C VAL A 117 12.77 -9.24 -4.25
N TYR A 118 11.72 -9.14 -5.06
CA TYR A 118 10.34 -9.07 -4.61
C TYR A 118 9.58 -10.29 -5.10
N GLN A 119 8.75 -10.83 -4.21
CA GLN A 119 7.77 -11.83 -4.53
C GLN A 119 6.46 -11.16 -4.95
N GLN A 120 5.81 -11.67 -6.00
CA GLN A 120 4.42 -11.32 -6.25
C GLN A 120 3.53 -11.91 -5.14
N LYS A 121 2.99 -11.03 -4.31
CA LYS A 121 2.16 -11.40 -3.16
C LYS A 121 0.70 -11.46 -3.55
N GLN A 122 0.01 -12.44 -2.99
CA GLN A 122 -1.45 -12.55 -3.08
C GLN A 122 -2.07 -11.82 -1.90
N ILE A 123 -3.26 -11.26 -2.12
CA ILE A 123 -4.05 -10.60 -1.08
C ILE A 123 -5.05 -11.62 -0.55
N ALA A 124 -4.99 -11.91 0.75
CA ALA A 124 -5.98 -12.76 1.39
C ALA A 124 -7.26 -11.96 1.67
N VAL A 125 -8.40 -12.41 1.15
CA VAL A 125 -9.70 -11.77 1.36
C VAL A 125 -10.53 -12.63 2.31
N LYS A 126 -10.95 -12.07 3.46
CA LYS A 126 -11.80 -12.78 4.41
C LYS A 126 -12.69 -11.82 5.20
N SER A 127 -13.94 -12.18 5.44
CA SER A 127 -14.75 -11.47 6.44
C SER A 127 -14.30 -11.86 7.86
N ASN A 128 -14.63 -11.04 8.85
CA ASN A 128 -14.34 -11.35 10.25
C ASN A 128 -15.57 -11.03 11.14
N PRO A 129 -16.12 -12.00 11.89
CA PRO A 129 -17.34 -11.81 12.67
C PRO A 129 -17.21 -10.79 13.81
N ASN A 130 -16.01 -10.60 14.37
CA ASN A 130 -15.79 -9.59 15.40
C ASN A 130 -15.86 -8.18 14.79
N ILE A 131 -15.36 -8.01 13.57
CA ILE A 131 -15.48 -6.76 12.81
C ILE A 131 -16.93 -6.51 12.37
N GLU A 132 -17.66 -7.54 11.99
CA GLU A 132 -19.10 -7.42 11.70
C GLU A 132 -19.89 -6.92 12.91
N LEU A 133 -19.65 -7.49 14.11
CA LEU A 133 -20.30 -7.03 15.34
C LEU A 133 -19.91 -5.58 15.65
N LEU A 134 -18.63 -5.24 15.54
CA LEU A 134 -18.13 -3.88 15.77
C LEU A 134 -18.84 -2.87 14.84
N GLY A 135 -18.92 -3.19 13.55
CA GLY A 135 -19.62 -2.38 12.56
C GLY A 135 -21.11 -2.23 12.86
N LEU A 136 -21.81 -3.32 13.24
CA LEU A 136 -23.21 -3.26 13.65
C LEU A 136 -23.41 -2.37 14.88
N CYS A 137 -22.58 -2.53 15.91
CA CYS A 137 -22.65 -1.68 17.10
C CYS A 137 -22.51 -0.20 16.73
N TYR A 138 -21.56 0.14 15.86
CA TYR A 138 -21.40 1.51 15.38
C TYR A 138 -22.62 1.99 14.59
N LEU A 139 -23.10 1.20 13.61
CA LEU A 139 -24.30 1.51 12.83
C LEU A 139 -25.52 1.76 13.73
N LEU A 140 -25.71 1.00 14.80
CA LEU A 140 -26.81 1.22 15.74
C LEU A 140 -26.71 2.54 16.48
N THR A 141 -25.51 3.08 16.70
CA THR A 141 -25.35 4.42 17.29
C THR A 141 -25.66 5.56 16.31
N GLN A 142 -25.59 5.28 15.01
CA GLN A 142 -25.79 6.26 13.93
C GLN A 142 -27.08 6.00 13.13
N TYR A 143 -27.90 5.02 13.54
CA TYR A 143 -28.95 4.48 12.68
C TYR A 143 -29.98 5.53 12.30
N ASP A 144 -30.45 6.30 13.29
CA ASP A 144 -31.47 7.33 13.09
C ASP A 144 -30.94 8.46 12.18
N ASP A 145 -29.67 8.87 12.34
CA ASP A 145 -29.04 9.87 11.49
C ASP A 145 -28.92 9.37 10.04
N LEU A 146 -28.49 8.12 9.85
CA LEU A 146 -28.40 7.50 8.52
C LEU A 146 -29.77 7.28 7.87
N ALA A 147 -30.79 6.92 8.66
CA ALA A 147 -32.15 6.73 8.19
C ALA A 147 -32.86 8.06 7.88
N ALA A 148 -32.44 9.16 8.52
CA ALA A 148 -32.96 10.50 8.33
C ALA A 148 -32.31 11.26 7.15
N ILE A 149 -31.32 10.68 6.45
CA ILE A 149 -30.69 11.28 5.28
C ILE A 149 -31.78 11.66 4.25
N PRO A 150 -31.87 12.95 3.84
CA PRO A 150 -32.90 13.40 2.92
C PRO A 150 -32.86 12.69 1.57
N SER A 151 -34.03 12.47 0.98
CA SER A 151 -34.17 11.66 -0.24
C SER A 151 -33.64 12.35 -1.50
N GLU A 152 -33.59 13.67 -1.46
CA GLU A 152 -33.09 14.58 -2.47
C GLU A 152 -31.59 14.84 -2.36
N GLN A 153 -30.96 14.48 -1.24
CA GLN A 153 -29.53 14.67 -1.06
C GLN A 153 -28.77 13.69 -1.96
N THR A 154 -27.98 14.23 -2.88
CA THR A 154 -27.19 13.45 -3.84
C THR A 154 -25.71 13.73 -3.72
N PHE A 155 -24.91 12.75 -4.14
CA PHE A 155 -23.47 12.85 -4.29
C PHE A 155 -23.07 12.43 -5.70
N LEU A 156 -22.08 13.09 -6.29
CA LEU A 156 -21.60 12.78 -7.62
C LEU A 156 -20.58 11.62 -7.54
N ILE A 157 -20.90 10.48 -8.15
CA ILE A 157 -19.98 9.34 -8.27
C ILE A 157 -19.86 9.00 -9.75
N ASN A 158 -18.64 9.03 -10.29
CA ASN A 158 -18.36 8.72 -11.70
C ASN A 158 -19.25 9.51 -12.69
N GLY A 159 -19.51 10.79 -12.39
CA GLY A 159 -20.35 11.65 -13.24
C GLY A 159 -21.86 11.43 -13.10
N GLN A 160 -22.30 10.58 -12.16
CA GLN A 160 -23.71 10.32 -11.90
C GLN A 160 -24.13 10.81 -10.51
N ASN A 161 -25.27 11.50 -10.43
CA ASN A 161 -25.86 11.88 -9.15
C ASN A 161 -26.52 10.65 -8.51
N ILE A 162 -25.97 10.19 -7.41
CA ILE A 162 -26.50 9.08 -6.62
C ILE A 162 -27.07 9.63 -5.32
N ARG A 163 -28.26 9.19 -4.92
CA ARG A 163 -28.85 9.57 -3.63
C ARG A 163 -28.01 9.00 -2.50
N ILE A 164 -27.62 9.83 -1.53
CA ILE A 164 -26.75 9.39 -0.43
C ILE A 164 -27.39 8.24 0.35
N LYS A 165 -28.70 8.31 0.60
CA LYS A 165 -29.45 7.22 1.26
C LYS A 165 -29.34 5.86 0.56
N ASP A 166 -29.18 5.84 -0.77
CA ASP A 166 -29.08 4.58 -1.52
C ASP A 166 -27.72 3.90 -1.31
N LEU A 167 -26.68 4.68 -0.99
CA LEU A 167 -25.35 4.16 -0.68
C LEU A 167 -25.35 3.37 0.63
N TYR A 168 -26.15 3.80 1.61
CA TYR A 168 -26.32 3.14 2.91
C TYR A 168 -27.43 2.08 2.93
N ALA A 169 -28.12 1.81 1.82
CA ALA A 169 -29.29 0.94 1.78
C ALA A 169 -29.01 -0.49 2.29
N LEU A 170 -27.83 -1.04 1.98
CA LEU A 170 -27.41 -2.35 2.49
C LEU A 170 -27.19 -2.31 4.00
N ASN A 171 -26.43 -1.33 4.50
CA ASN A 171 -26.17 -1.18 5.94
C ASN A 171 -27.48 -1.01 6.72
N LEU A 172 -28.38 -0.11 6.29
CA LEU A 172 -29.68 0.14 6.92
C LEU A 172 -30.57 -1.11 6.91
N LYS A 173 -30.60 -1.86 5.80
CA LYS A 173 -31.35 -3.11 5.70
C LYS A 173 -30.87 -4.15 6.73
N LEU A 174 -29.56 -4.32 6.84
CA LEU A 174 -28.98 -5.35 7.71
C LEU A 174 -29.05 -4.96 9.19
N ALA A 175 -28.94 -3.67 9.51
CA ALA A 175 -29.02 -3.16 10.88
C ALA A 175 -30.47 -3.00 11.39
N ALA A 176 -31.46 -2.80 10.51
CA ALA A 176 -32.86 -2.55 10.90
C ALA A 176 -33.44 -3.53 11.94
N PRO A 177 -33.22 -4.87 11.85
CA PRO A 177 -33.76 -5.80 12.84
C PRO A 177 -33.20 -5.62 14.26
N PHE A 178 -32.08 -4.91 14.39
CA PHE A 178 -31.36 -4.72 15.64
C PHE A 178 -31.64 -3.39 16.33
N THR A 179 -32.38 -2.47 15.70
CA THR A 179 -32.72 -1.15 16.29
C THR A 179 -33.50 -1.28 17.59
N ARG A 180 -34.28 -2.37 17.76
CA ARG A 180 -34.94 -2.70 19.04
C ARG A 180 -33.98 -2.89 20.22
N PHE A 181 -32.70 -3.11 19.96
CA PHE A 181 -31.65 -3.24 20.98
C PHE A 181 -30.88 -1.93 21.23
N ALA A 182 -31.34 -0.79 20.69
CA ALA A 182 -30.71 0.52 20.92
C ALA A 182 -30.61 0.88 22.42
N GLY A 183 -31.55 0.38 23.24
CA GLY A 183 -31.53 0.52 24.71
C GLY A 183 -30.73 -0.54 25.47
N SER A 184 -29.99 -1.43 24.79
CA SER A 184 -29.21 -2.48 25.46
C SER A 184 -28.15 -1.87 26.37
N LYS A 185 -28.08 -2.36 27.62
CA LYS A 185 -27.01 -2.01 28.55
C LYS A 185 -25.62 -2.42 28.04
N HIS A 186 -25.53 -3.47 27.23
CA HIS A 186 -24.27 -3.94 26.66
C HIS A 186 -23.83 -3.03 25.53
N LEU A 187 -24.75 -2.64 24.63
CA LEU A 187 -24.49 -1.63 23.61
C LEU A 187 -24.09 -0.28 24.22
N ALA A 188 -24.74 0.14 25.31
CA ALA A 188 -24.38 1.37 26.02
C ALA A 188 -22.93 1.36 26.53
N VAL A 189 -22.45 0.21 27.04
CA VAL A 189 -21.04 0.06 27.42
C VAL A 189 -20.14 0.19 26.20
N ILE A 190 -20.44 -0.51 25.09
CA ILE A 190 -19.65 -0.44 23.85
C ILE A 190 -19.60 0.99 23.31
N LYS A 191 -20.75 1.69 23.26
CA LYS A 191 -20.85 3.08 22.81
C LYS A 191 -19.95 4.02 23.61
N SER A 192 -19.82 3.82 24.93
CA SER A 192 -18.93 4.65 25.76
C SER A 192 -17.44 4.58 25.38
N TYR A 193 -17.02 3.54 24.64
CA TYR A 193 -15.67 3.47 24.05
C TYR A 193 -15.61 4.25 22.72
N PHE A 194 -16.66 4.17 21.89
CA PHE A 194 -16.74 4.94 20.64
C PHE A 194 -16.82 6.46 20.86
N GLU A 195 -17.30 6.88 22.03
CA GLU A 195 -17.29 8.30 22.44
C GLU A 195 -15.88 8.80 22.84
N LYS A 196 -14.99 7.89 23.24
CA LYS A 196 -13.60 8.21 23.63
C LYS A 196 -12.64 8.17 22.44
N ASP A 197 -12.91 7.30 21.48
CA ASP A 197 -12.05 7.08 20.34
C ASP A 197 -12.82 6.53 19.13
N PHE A 198 -12.26 6.69 17.93
CA PHE A 198 -12.87 6.18 16.72
C PHE A 198 -13.02 4.65 16.77
N TYR A 199 -14.21 4.14 16.45
CA TYR A 199 -14.57 2.73 16.69
C TYR A 199 -13.63 1.71 16.01
N LEU A 200 -13.08 2.01 14.83
CA LEU A 200 -12.14 1.12 14.14
C LEU A 200 -10.73 1.10 14.75
N HIS A 201 -10.39 2.02 15.67
CA HIS A 201 -9.12 1.94 16.41
C HIS A 201 -9.02 0.66 17.26
N TYR A 202 -10.17 0.06 17.63
CA TYR A 202 -10.25 -1.22 18.32
C TYR A 202 -10.11 -2.44 17.39
N ALA A 203 -10.08 -2.26 16.07
CA ALA A 203 -10.16 -3.37 15.14
C ALA A 203 -8.95 -4.32 15.20
N ASN A 204 -7.73 -3.79 15.33
CA ASN A 204 -6.54 -4.63 15.50
C ASN A 204 -6.61 -5.47 16.79
N PHE A 205 -7.18 -4.92 17.87
CA PHE A 205 -7.42 -5.68 19.08
C PHE A 205 -8.41 -6.81 18.79
N LEU A 206 -9.56 -6.52 18.18
CA LEU A 206 -10.58 -7.53 17.88
C LEU A 206 -10.14 -8.62 16.90
N LEU A 207 -9.27 -8.29 15.94
CA LEU A 207 -8.67 -9.24 15.01
C LEU A 207 -7.68 -10.19 15.71
N SER A 208 -7.14 -9.80 16.86
CA SER A 208 -6.20 -10.62 17.65
C SER A 208 -6.87 -11.56 18.65
N LEU A 209 -8.19 -11.46 18.83
CA LEU A 209 -8.95 -12.27 19.78
C LEU A 209 -9.67 -13.43 19.09
N ASP A 210 -10.07 -14.42 19.91
CA ASP A 210 -11.06 -15.42 19.51
C ASP A 210 -12.39 -14.77 19.08
N ALA A 211 -13.20 -15.52 18.35
CA ALA A 211 -14.51 -15.05 17.92
C ALA A 211 -15.44 -14.81 19.13
N PHE A 212 -16.26 -13.76 19.05
CA PHE A 212 -17.39 -13.60 19.95
C PHE A 212 -18.38 -14.76 19.79
N PRO A 213 -19.03 -15.24 20.87
CA PRO A 213 -19.01 -14.69 22.23
C PRO A 213 -17.96 -15.33 23.16
N GLN A 214 -16.93 -16.00 22.63
CA GLN A 214 -15.87 -16.65 23.42
C GLN A 214 -14.59 -15.81 23.54
N ALA A 215 -14.58 -14.60 22.99
CA ALA A 215 -13.40 -13.73 23.02
C ALA A 215 -12.97 -13.47 24.48
N THR A 216 -11.68 -13.66 24.75
CA THR A 216 -11.06 -13.32 26.05
C THR A 216 -9.91 -12.35 25.81
N VAL A 217 -9.54 -11.57 26.84
CA VAL A 217 -8.42 -10.63 26.75
C VAL A 217 -7.16 -11.29 27.33
N PRO A 218 -6.13 -11.59 26.51
CA PRO A 218 -4.85 -12.08 27.00
C PRO A 218 -4.21 -11.05 27.93
N ALA A 219 -3.65 -11.51 29.06
CA ALA A 219 -3.07 -10.62 30.07
C ALA A 219 -1.85 -9.83 29.55
N ASP A 220 -1.13 -10.39 28.58
CA ASP A 220 0.04 -9.84 27.91
C ASP A 220 -0.30 -9.14 26.58
N SER A 221 -1.58 -8.94 26.27
CA SER A 221 -1.99 -8.31 25.01
C SER A 221 -1.46 -6.88 24.91
N ARG A 222 -0.66 -6.62 23.86
CA ARG A 222 -0.12 -5.28 23.56
C ARG A 222 -1.22 -4.23 23.35
N PHE A 223 -2.45 -4.64 23.05
CA PHE A 223 -3.57 -3.75 22.79
C PHE A 223 -4.23 -3.20 24.06
N VAL A 224 -3.91 -3.75 25.24
CA VAL A 224 -4.38 -3.21 26.53
C VAL A 224 -4.00 -1.73 26.70
N ARG A 225 -2.92 -1.27 26.06
CA ARG A 225 -2.52 0.15 26.05
C ARG A 225 -3.54 1.11 25.43
N GLN A 226 -4.52 0.61 24.68
CA GLN A 226 -5.64 1.39 24.14
C GLN A 226 -6.76 1.62 25.17
N PHE A 227 -6.67 0.96 26.32
CA PHE A 227 -7.65 0.98 27.41
C PHE A 227 -7.02 1.56 28.68
N ALA A 228 -7.84 1.93 29.66
CA ALA A 228 -7.34 2.44 30.93
C ALA A 228 -6.62 1.37 31.75
N SER A 229 -7.03 0.11 31.61
CA SER A 229 -6.45 -1.04 32.30
C SER A 229 -6.84 -2.36 31.62
N LEU A 230 -6.26 -3.48 32.06
CA LEU A 230 -6.68 -4.82 31.63
C LEU A 230 -8.16 -5.08 31.96
N ASP A 231 -8.65 -4.61 33.11
CA ASP A 231 -10.04 -4.78 33.50
C ASP A 231 -10.99 -3.91 32.66
N ASP A 232 -10.54 -2.73 32.21
CA ASP A 232 -11.28 -1.90 31.26
C ASP A 232 -11.38 -2.58 29.88
N ALA A 233 -10.28 -3.18 29.39
CA ALA A 233 -10.32 -3.99 28.18
C ALA A 233 -11.26 -5.20 28.31
N ARG A 234 -11.22 -5.90 29.45
CA ARG A 234 -12.15 -7.01 29.74
C ARG A 234 -13.60 -6.57 29.83
N ARG A 235 -13.87 -5.37 30.35
CA ARG A 235 -15.22 -4.78 30.37
C ARG A 235 -15.74 -4.57 28.96
N PHE A 236 -14.92 -4.00 28.07
CA PHE A 236 -15.28 -3.81 26.66
C PHE A 236 -15.60 -5.15 25.97
N ILE A 237 -14.67 -6.12 26.06
CA ILE A 237 -14.84 -7.44 25.42
C ILE A 237 -16.00 -8.23 26.03
N GLY A 238 -16.20 -8.15 27.35
CA GLY A 238 -17.35 -8.74 28.03
C GLY A 238 -18.68 -8.16 27.56
N ALA A 239 -18.74 -6.86 27.29
CA ALA A 239 -19.93 -6.24 26.70
C ALA A 239 -20.17 -6.70 25.27
N CYS A 240 -19.12 -6.82 24.44
CA CYS A 240 -19.25 -7.39 23.09
C CYS A 240 -19.74 -8.84 23.09
N ASN A 241 -19.17 -9.70 23.95
CA ASN A 241 -19.63 -11.09 24.12
C ASN A 241 -21.11 -11.16 24.52
N ALA A 242 -21.51 -10.37 25.52
CA ALA A 242 -22.87 -10.36 26.00
C ALA A 242 -23.86 -9.81 24.96
N PHE A 243 -23.49 -8.74 24.25
CA PHE A 243 -24.32 -8.16 23.20
C PHE A 243 -24.48 -9.13 22.02
N TYR A 244 -23.40 -9.82 21.62
CA TYR A 244 -23.42 -10.85 20.58
C TYR A 244 -24.47 -11.94 20.89
N GLN A 245 -24.51 -12.40 22.15
CA GLN A 245 -25.50 -13.37 22.62
C GLN A 245 -26.91 -12.79 22.68
N GLU A 246 -27.06 -11.59 23.24
CA GLU A 246 -28.35 -10.88 23.38
C GLU A 246 -29.08 -10.76 22.04
N ILE A 247 -28.34 -10.41 20.98
CA ILE A 247 -28.91 -10.21 19.64
C ILE A 247 -28.95 -11.49 18.79
N ALA A 248 -28.51 -12.63 19.35
CA ALA A 248 -28.35 -13.91 18.66
C ALA A 248 -27.55 -13.78 17.35
N PHE A 249 -26.39 -13.13 17.39
CA PHE A 249 -25.65 -12.74 16.19
C PHE A 249 -25.20 -13.92 15.32
N ASP A 250 -24.95 -15.10 15.91
CA ASP A 250 -24.71 -16.35 15.15
C ASP A 250 -25.84 -16.70 14.18
N ALA A 251 -27.09 -16.46 14.58
CA ALA A 251 -28.25 -16.70 13.72
C ALA A 251 -28.28 -15.71 12.55
N PHE A 252 -27.89 -14.45 12.80
CA PHE A 252 -27.74 -13.44 11.76
C PHE A 252 -26.64 -13.82 10.77
N LEU A 253 -25.45 -14.18 11.24
CA LEU A 253 -24.33 -14.57 10.37
C LEU A 253 -24.68 -15.80 9.52
N ARG A 254 -25.34 -16.81 10.11
CA ARG A 254 -25.81 -18.00 9.36
C ARG A 254 -26.86 -17.64 8.30
N LYS A 255 -27.83 -16.80 8.66
CA LYS A 255 -28.89 -16.35 7.74
C LYS A 255 -28.33 -15.56 6.56
N HIS A 256 -27.28 -14.76 6.77
CA HIS A 256 -26.71 -13.89 5.74
C HIS A 256 -25.47 -14.49 5.04
N ARG A 257 -25.21 -15.79 5.19
CA ARG A 257 -24.14 -16.49 4.43
C ARG A 257 -24.15 -16.18 2.92
N PRO A 258 -25.30 -16.12 2.22
CA PRO A 258 -25.31 -15.73 0.81
C PRO A 258 -24.76 -14.31 0.54
N TYR A 259 -25.00 -13.36 1.45
CA TYR A 259 -24.48 -11.99 1.33
C TYR A 259 -22.96 -11.95 1.51
N TYR A 260 -22.45 -12.66 2.52
CA TYR A 260 -21.00 -12.77 2.72
C TYR A 260 -20.32 -13.46 1.54
N ALA A 261 -20.92 -14.52 0.98
CA ALA A 261 -20.39 -15.18 -0.21
C ALA A 261 -20.36 -14.24 -1.42
N ALA A 262 -21.44 -13.47 -1.65
CA ALA A 262 -21.50 -12.50 -2.74
C ALA A 262 -20.47 -11.37 -2.56
N MET A 263 -20.35 -10.80 -1.35
CA MET A 263 -19.36 -9.76 -1.04
C MET A 263 -17.93 -10.26 -1.28
N LEU A 264 -17.59 -11.46 -0.79
CA LEU A 264 -16.27 -12.04 -1.00
C LEU A 264 -16.00 -12.31 -2.48
N ALA A 265 -17.00 -12.79 -3.24
CA ALA A 265 -16.88 -12.97 -4.68
C ALA A 265 -16.68 -11.66 -5.44
N GLU A 266 -17.43 -10.60 -5.09
CA GLU A 266 -17.26 -9.26 -5.66
C GLU A 266 -15.85 -8.72 -5.41
N VAL A 267 -15.35 -8.81 -4.18
CA VAL A 267 -14.01 -8.33 -3.84
C VAL A 267 -12.93 -9.17 -4.51
N SER A 268 -12.98 -10.50 -4.38
CA SER A 268 -11.99 -11.40 -4.99
C SER A 268 -11.95 -11.30 -6.51
N GLY A 269 -13.10 -11.11 -7.16
CA GLY A 269 -13.20 -10.93 -8.61
C GLY A 269 -12.69 -9.57 -9.12
N ASN A 270 -12.51 -8.59 -8.22
CA ASN A 270 -12.08 -7.23 -8.56
C ASN A 270 -10.73 -6.84 -7.94
N LEU A 271 -10.00 -7.79 -7.34
CA LEU A 271 -8.69 -7.52 -6.74
C LEU A 271 -7.77 -6.82 -7.74
N PRO A 272 -7.09 -5.74 -7.33
CA PRO A 272 -6.09 -5.11 -8.17
C PRO A 272 -4.98 -6.12 -8.53
N PRO A 273 -4.40 -6.04 -9.75
CA PRO A 273 -3.23 -6.84 -10.09
C PRO A 273 -2.11 -6.62 -9.07
N ALA A 274 -1.46 -7.69 -8.61
CA ALA A 274 -0.48 -7.65 -7.51
C ALA A 274 0.72 -6.70 -7.71
N GLY A 275 0.91 -6.16 -8.92
CA GLY A 275 2.00 -5.24 -9.25
C GLY A 275 2.09 -4.02 -8.34
N PHE A 276 0.97 -3.47 -7.86
CA PHE A 276 1.01 -2.28 -6.99
C PHE A 276 1.68 -2.57 -5.63
N ILE A 277 1.57 -3.78 -5.08
CA ILE A 277 2.23 -4.16 -3.82
C ILE A 277 3.74 -4.07 -4.01
N THR A 278 4.25 -4.60 -5.12
CA THR A 278 5.67 -4.51 -5.45
C THR A 278 6.13 -3.06 -5.59
N GLU A 279 5.33 -2.19 -6.23
CA GLU A 279 5.64 -0.76 -6.30
C GLU A 279 5.69 -0.10 -4.93
N MET A 280 4.73 -0.39 -4.05
CA MET A 280 4.71 0.13 -2.68
C MET A 280 5.93 -0.33 -1.88
N GLU A 281 6.21 -1.64 -1.86
CA GLU A 281 7.34 -2.19 -1.10
C GLU A 281 8.68 -1.68 -1.61
N HIS A 282 8.80 -1.43 -2.92
CA HIS A 282 9.98 -0.83 -3.50
C HIS A 282 10.09 0.66 -3.18
N LEU A 283 9.02 1.44 -3.37
CA LEU A 283 8.96 2.86 -3.05
C LEU A 283 9.39 3.10 -1.60
N TYR A 284 8.88 2.34 -0.65
CA TYR A 284 9.20 2.50 0.77
C TYR A 284 10.43 1.70 1.23
N SER A 285 11.08 0.93 0.35
CA SER A 285 12.21 0.04 0.71
C SER A 285 11.89 -0.94 1.86
N LYS A 286 10.63 -1.39 1.98
CA LYS A 286 10.13 -2.23 3.07
C LYS A 286 9.25 -3.34 2.53
N GLN A 287 9.51 -4.59 2.92
CA GLN A 287 8.68 -5.74 2.56
C GLN A 287 7.84 -6.20 3.75
N VAL A 288 6.62 -6.64 3.49
CA VAL A 288 5.72 -7.19 4.51
C VAL A 288 5.33 -8.63 4.13
N GLY A 289 5.18 -9.53 5.12
CA GLY A 289 4.94 -10.95 4.86
C GLY A 289 3.63 -11.21 4.11
N GLU A 290 2.58 -10.46 4.45
CA GLU A 290 1.23 -10.73 3.94
C GLU A 290 0.33 -9.50 3.88
N TYR A 291 -0.63 -9.53 2.96
CA TYR A 291 -1.65 -8.50 2.76
C TYR A 291 -3.05 -9.08 2.92
N ARG A 292 -3.90 -8.39 3.66
CA ARG A 292 -5.24 -8.87 4.02
C ARG A 292 -6.32 -7.85 3.76
N LEU A 293 -7.45 -8.30 3.25
CA LEU A 293 -8.66 -7.51 3.08
C LEU A 293 -9.78 -8.11 3.92
N TYR A 294 -10.41 -7.23 4.68
CA TYR A 294 -11.53 -7.51 5.57
C TYR A 294 -12.77 -6.72 5.12
N PRO A 295 -13.36 -7.06 3.96
CA PRO A 295 -14.63 -6.46 3.58
C PRO A 295 -15.70 -6.80 4.61
N SER A 296 -16.56 -5.83 4.91
CA SER A 296 -17.61 -5.98 5.90
C SER A 296 -18.94 -5.43 5.41
N LEU A 297 -20.02 -6.18 5.67
CA LEU A 297 -21.38 -5.76 5.32
C LEU A 297 -21.93 -4.70 6.30
N LEU A 298 -21.32 -4.61 7.48
CA LEU A 298 -21.78 -3.80 8.61
C LEU A 298 -20.81 -2.65 8.95
N VAL A 299 -19.66 -2.57 8.27
CA VAL A 299 -18.90 -1.31 8.19
C VAL A 299 -19.65 -0.38 7.22
N PRO A 300 -19.86 0.91 7.59
CA PRO A 300 -20.58 1.85 6.75
C PRO A 300 -19.96 2.01 5.35
N PHE A 301 -20.82 2.27 4.36
CA PHE A 301 -20.43 2.63 3.00
C PHE A 301 -19.27 3.64 2.98
N GLY A 302 -18.30 3.41 2.09
CA GLY A 302 -17.18 4.32 1.86
C GLY A 302 -16.12 4.36 2.96
N SER A 303 -16.31 3.63 4.07
CA SER A 303 -15.33 3.57 5.15
C SER A 303 -14.19 2.60 4.81
N GLY A 304 -12.96 2.98 5.18
CA GLY A 304 -11.74 2.17 5.12
C GLY A 304 -10.93 2.37 6.41
N PHE A 305 -10.14 1.36 6.80
CA PHE A 305 -9.25 1.47 7.95
C PHE A 305 -8.10 0.47 7.90
N ALA A 306 -6.88 1.01 7.98
CA ALA A 306 -5.65 0.25 8.06
C ALA A 306 -5.56 -0.61 9.33
N VAL A 307 -5.28 -1.91 9.14
CA VAL A 307 -5.02 -2.87 10.21
C VAL A 307 -3.74 -3.66 9.92
N GLY A 308 -3.21 -4.36 10.91
CA GLY A 308 -2.01 -5.17 10.78
C GLY A 308 -0.95 -4.88 11.84
N ASP A 309 0.25 -5.38 11.55
CA ASP A 309 1.43 -5.31 12.41
C ASP A 309 2.72 -5.26 11.57
N ALA A 310 3.86 -5.58 12.17
CA ALA A 310 5.14 -5.55 11.47
C ALA A 310 5.25 -6.60 10.35
N GLN A 311 4.45 -7.68 10.40
CA GLN A 311 4.51 -8.80 9.46
C GLN A 311 3.32 -8.85 8.50
N SER A 312 2.27 -8.10 8.80
CA SER A 312 1.05 -8.07 8.00
C SER A 312 0.50 -6.66 7.81
N VAL A 313 0.00 -6.38 6.61
CA VAL A 313 -0.79 -5.19 6.33
C VAL A 313 -2.21 -5.62 5.98
N GLY A 314 -3.20 -4.86 6.37
CA GLY A 314 -4.56 -5.09 5.93
C GLY A 314 -5.46 -3.88 5.98
N ASN A 315 -6.68 -4.07 5.50
CA ASN A 315 -7.70 -3.04 5.42
C ASN A 315 -9.07 -3.62 5.77
N ILE A 316 -9.81 -2.94 6.65
CA ILE A 316 -11.24 -3.16 6.90
C ILE A 316 -12.04 -2.12 6.15
N PHE A 317 -13.04 -2.54 5.37
CA PHE A 317 -13.80 -1.59 4.55
C PHE A 317 -15.25 -2.02 4.31
N GLY A 318 -16.11 -1.01 4.08
CA GLY A 318 -17.48 -1.17 3.60
C GLY A 318 -17.56 -1.12 2.06
N SER A 319 -18.77 -1.18 1.50
CA SER A 319 -18.97 -1.08 0.05
C SER A 319 -18.50 0.27 -0.52
N PHE A 320 -18.07 0.29 -1.79
CA PHE A 320 -17.61 1.50 -2.49
C PHE A 320 -18.66 2.09 -3.42
N GLY A 321 -19.61 1.27 -3.87
CA GLY A 321 -20.66 1.65 -4.80
C GLY A 321 -22.06 1.49 -4.22
N LYS A 322 -23.03 2.07 -4.92
CA LYS A 322 -24.45 1.85 -4.63
C LYS A 322 -24.78 0.37 -4.82
N PRO A 323 -25.34 -0.33 -3.84
CA PRO A 323 -25.84 -1.68 -4.06
C PRO A 323 -26.98 -1.67 -5.08
N GLU A 324 -26.97 -2.63 -6.01
CA GLU A 324 -27.95 -2.70 -7.11
C GLU A 324 -29.05 -3.75 -6.85
N SER A 325 -28.73 -4.80 -6.09
CA SER A 325 -29.66 -5.86 -5.75
C SER A 325 -29.31 -6.40 -4.37
N ILE A 326 -30.19 -6.14 -3.41
CA ILE A 326 -30.01 -6.58 -2.02
C ILE A 326 -31.16 -7.43 -1.52
N ALA A 327 -32.25 -7.60 -2.27
CA ALA A 327 -33.42 -8.35 -1.84
C ALA A 327 -33.36 -9.82 -2.24
N ASP A 328 -32.99 -10.09 -3.49
CA ASP A 328 -32.87 -11.44 -4.03
C ASP A 328 -31.49 -12.01 -3.75
N THR A 329 -31.43 -13.04 -2.89
CA THR A 329 -30.19 -13.72 -2.53
C THR A 329 -29.53 -14.46 -3.69
N ALA A 330 -30.25 -14.76 -4.77
CA ALA A 330 -29.70 -15.40 -5.96
C ALA A 330 -29.03 -14.42 -6.93
N ALA A 331 -29.28 -13.11 -6.79
CA ALA A 331 -28.81 -12.08 -7.70
C ALA A 331 -28.22 -10.87 -6.96
N LEU A 332 -27.54 -11.11 -5.83
CA LEU A 332 -26.97 -10.04 -5.00
C LEU A 332 -25.90 -9.25 -5.77
N ARG A 333 -26.00 -7.93 -5.66
CA ARG A 333 -25.02 -6.94 -6.15
C ARG A 333 -24.88 -5.87 -5.06
N LEU A 334 -23.85 -6.03 -4.24
CA LEU A 334 -23.70 -5.39 -2.94
C LEU A 334 -22.88 -4.10 -2.97
N GLY A 335 -22.26 -3.78 -4.12
CA GLY A 335 -21.51 -2.53 -4.31
C GLY A 335 -20.04 -2.63 -3.91
N PHE A 336 -19.48 -3.85 -3.85
CA PHE A 336 -18.04 -4.09 -3.64
C PHE A 336 -17.29 -4.33 -4.95
N ALA A 337 -18.00 -4.61 -6.04
CA ALA A 337 -17.44 -4.86 -7.37
C ALA A 337 -16.94 -3.60 -8.09
N ASP A 338 -15.91 -2.94 -7.54
CA ASP A 338 -15.20 -1.82 -8.18
C ASP A 338 -13.69 -1.99 -8.01
N SER A 339 -13.02 -2.45 -9.07
CA SER A 339 -11.58 -2.70 -9.05
C SER A 339 -10.74 -1.43 -8.88
N LYS A 340 -11.24 -0.27 -9.32
CA LYS A 340 -10.51 1.01 -9.21
C LYS A 340 -10.61 1.53 -7.79
N ALA A 341 -11.81 1.56 -7.22
CA ALA A 341 -12.01 1.95 -5.82
C ALA A 341 -11.27 1.01 -4.87
N LEU A 342 -11.33 -0.32 -5.13
CA LEU A 342 -10.61 -1.31 -4.34
C LEU A 342 -9.09 -1.09 -4.40
N ARG A 343 -8.53 -0.79 -5.58
CA ARG A 343 -7.11 -0.44 -5.71
C ARG A 343 -6.76 0.81 -4.92
N THR A 344 -7.56 1.87 -5.05
CA THR A 344 -7.34 3.14 -4.33
C THR A 344 -7.36 2.94 -2.82
N VAL A 345 -8.36 2.24 -2.28
CA VAL A 345 -8.42 2.00 -0.83
C VAL A 345 -7.31 1.07 -0.36
N CYS A 346 -6.90 0.07 -1.16
CA CYS A 346 -5.75 -0.77 -0.82
C CYS A 346 -4.47 0.07 -0.71
N ILE A 347 -4.19 0.91 -1.70
CA ILE A 347 -2.99 1.76 -1.69
C ILE A 347 -3.02 2.73 -0.51
N HIS A 348 -4.17 3.38 -0.26
CA HIS A 348 -4.35 4.32 0.85
C HIS A 348 -4.12 3.62 2.21
N GLU A 349 -4.88 2.57 2.50
CA GLU A 349 -4.87 1.96 3.83
C GLU A 349 -3.60 1.16 4.08
N PHE A 350 -3.06 0.50 3.04
CA PHE A 350 -1.77 -0.17 3.18
C PHE A 350 -0.65 0.84 3.36
N GLY A 351 -0.75 2.01 2.72
CA GLY A 351 0.23 3.08 2.79
C GLY A 351 0.51 3.54 4.21
N HIS A 352 -0.49 3.58 5.09
CA HIS A 352 -0.30 3.92 6.52
C HIS A 352 0.71 3.01 7.24
N SER A 353 0.80 1.72 6.87
CA SER A 353 1.78 0.78 7.45
C SER A 353 3.23 1.05 7.05
N PHE A 354 3.41 1.84 5.99
CA PHE A 354 4.71 2.30 5.51
C PHE A 354 5.00 3.74 5.94
N VAL A 355 3.99 4.62 5.92
CA VAL A 355 4.16 6.05 6.13
C VAL A 355 4.21 6.42 7.61
N ASN A 356 3.25 5.93 8.41
CA ASN A 356 3.10 6.39 9.79
C ASN A 356 4.37 6.12 10.64
N PRO A 357 5.02 4.94 10.56
CA PRO A 357 6.26 4.69 11.28
C PRO A 357 7.38 5.67 10.94
N GLU A 358 7.41 6.22 9.73
CA GLU A 358 8.48 7.12 9.27
C GLU A 358 8.23 8.56 9.70
N VAL A 359 6.96 9.00 9.66
CA VAL A 359 6.53 10.27 10.24
C VAL A 359 6.69 10.25 11.76
N ASP A 360 6.53 9.09 12.41
CA ASP A 360 6.82 8.93 13.85
C ASP A 360 8.28 9.19 14.23
N GLN A 361 9.21 9.00 13.29
CA GLN A 361 10.63 9.27 13.48
C GLN A 361 11.03 10.72 13.16
N VAL A 362 10.09 11.58 12.78
CA VAL A 362 10.37 13.01 12.59
C VAL A 362 10.65 13.65 13.95
N SER A 363 11.72 14.44 14.04
CA SER A 363 12.14 15.03 15.29
C SER A 363 11.08 16.00 15.85
N ALA A 364 10.95 16.03 17.17
CA ALA A 364 10.04 16.96 17.84
C ALA A 364 10.35 18.43 17.49
N GLU A 365 11.63 18.76 17.25
CA GLU A 365 12.06 20.08 16.80
C GLU A 365 11.50 20.43 15.41
N ALA A 366 11.59 19.51 14.44
CA ALA A 366 11.04 19.74 13.10
C ALA A 366 9.51 19.87 13.13
N LEU A 367 8.83 19.04 13.94
CA LEU A 367 7.38 19.14 14.14
C LEU A 367 6.98 20.48 14.78
N ALA A 368 7.72 20.94 15.80
CA ALA A 368 7.45 22.22 16.45
C ALA A 368 7.68 23.41 15.51
N LYS A 369 8.78 23.39 14.74
CA LYS A 369 9.09 24.43 13.75
C LYS A 369 8.05 24.54 12.64
N THR A 370 7.35 23.45 12.32
CA THR A 370 6.36 23.41 11.23
C THR A 370 4.92 23.45 11.72
N ALA A 371 4.68 23.41 13.03
CA ALA A 371 3.33 23.35 13.60
C ALA A 371 2.43 24.52 13.17
N PHE A 372 3.01 25.69 12.88
CA PHE A 372 2.27 26.86 12.38
C PHE A 372 1.59 26.61 11.03
N LEU A 373 2.08 25.64 10.24
CA LEU A 373 1.50 25.24 8.95
C LEU A 373 0.15 24.52 9.10
N PHE A 374 -0.20 24.03 10.29
CA PHE A 374 -1.49 23.40 10.51
C PHE A 374 -2.63 24.43 10.53
N GLU A 375 -2.42 25.60 11.12
CA GLU A 375 -3.49 26.58 11.36
C GLU A 375 -4.24 27.00 10.07
N PRO A 376 -3.57 27.25 8.93
CA PRO A 376 -4.25 27.63 7.68
C PRO A 376 -5.12 26.54 7.05
N ILE A 377 -4.97 25.27 7.43
CA ILE A 377 -5.73 24.12 6.89
C ILE A 377 -6.59 23.42 7.96
N LYS A 378 -6.46 23.84 9.23
CA LYS A 378 -7.04 23.16 10.39
C LYS A 378 -8.54 22.92 10.27
N GLY A 379 -9.31 23.90 9.80
CA GLY A 379 -10.76 23.74 9.64
C GLY A 379 -11.11 22.57 8.72
N LYS A 380 -10.52 22.54 7.52
CA LYS A 380 -10.75 21.48 6.52
C LYS A 380 -10.16 20.13 6.91
N MET A 381 -9.05 20.13 7.63
CA MET A 381 -8.46 18.91 8.17
C MET A 381 -9.32 18.33 9.31
N SER A 382 -9.83 19.17 10.21
CA SER A 382 -10.71 18.77 11.31
C SER A 382 -12.05 18.22 10.84
N GLU A 383 -12.64 18.78 9.77
CA GLU A 383 -13.84 18.22 9.11
C GLU A 383 -13.61 16.77 8.63
N GLN A 384 -12.36 16.42 8.34
CA GLN A 384 -11.94 15.08 7.89
C GLN A 384 -11.40 14.20 9.03
N GLY A 385 -11.47 14.67 10.28
CA GLY A 385 -10.98 13.95 11.47
C GLY A 385 -9.50 14.18 11.80
N TYR A 386 -8.79 15.02 11.05
CA TYR A 386 -7.37 15.26 11.23
C TYR A 386 -7.12 16.48 12.12
N ASN A 387 -7.19 16.26 13.44
CA ASN A 387 -7.22 17.34 14.43
C ASN A 387 -5.84 17.79 14.96
N GLN A 388 -4.76 17.21 14.46
CA GLN A 388 -3.40 17.50 14.91
C GLN A 388 -2.45 17.59 13.71
N TRP A 389 -1.40 18.42 13.82
CA TRP A 389 -0.42 18.58 12.76
C TRP A 389 0.24 17.27 12.35
N LYS A 390 0.65 16.46 13.33
CA LYS A 390 1.27 15.15 13.05
C LYS A 390 0.31 14.18 12.33
N ILE A 391 -0.97 14.19 12.69
CA ILE A 391 -2.00 13.41 12.00
C ILE A 391 -2.15 13.89 10.55
N CYS A 392 -2.14 15.20 10.33
CA CYS A 392 -2.14 15.76 8.98
C CYS A 392 -0.93 15.30 8.18
N LEU A 393 0.27 15.26 8.79
CA LEU A 393 1.47 14.75 8.12
C LEU A 393 1.34 13.28 7.72
N TYR A 394 0.78 12.41 8.57
CA TYR A 394 0.51 11.01 8.18
C TYR A 394 -0.30 10.96 6.88
N GLU A 395 -1.39 11.71 6.82
CA GLU A 395 -2.26 11.76 5.66
C GLU A 395 -1.58 12.39 4.44
N HIS A 396 -0.88 13.50 4.60
CA HIS A 396 -0.20 14.16 3.49
C HIS A 396 0.83 13.25 2.81
N PHE A 397 1.64 12.52 3.59
CA PHE A 397 2.60 11.56 3.03
C PHE A 397 1.90 10.32 2.46
N ASN A 398 0.80 9.86 3.07
CA ASN A 398 0.03 8.75 2.54
C ASN A 398 -0.60 9.09 1.17
N ARG A 399 -1.18 10.29 1.05
CA ARG A 399 -1.70 10.84 -0.21
C ARG A 399 -0.61 11.03 -1.25
N ALA A 400 0.59 11.47 -0.85
CA ALA A 400 1.72 11.55 -1.77
C ALA A 400 2.11 10.16 -2.29
N GLY A 401 2.12 9.16 -1.42
CA GLY A 401 2.30 7.76 -1.77
C GLY A 401 1.30 7.27 -2.82
N GLU A 402 0.01 7.60 -2.68
CA GLU A 402 -1.02 7.26 -3.68
C GLU A 402 -0.69 7.82 -5.07
N VAL A 403 -0.25 9.09 -5.14
CA VAL A 403 0.12 9.75 -6.39
C VAL A 403 1.32 9.06 -7.04
N LEU A 404 2.37 8.78 -6.26
CA LEU A 404 3.58 8.13 -6.76
C LEU A 404 3.30 6.71 -7.24
N VAL A 405 2.58 5.91 -6.45
CA VAL A 405 2.22 4.53 -6.80
C VAL A 405 1.36 4.49 -8.06
N ALA A 406 0.39 5.40 -8.21
CA ALA A 406 -0.42 5.51 -9.43
C ALA A 406 0.45 5.73 -10.68
N ARG A 407 1.50 6.55 -10.60
CA ARG A 407 2.47 6.73 -11.71
C ARG A 407 3.29 5.47 -11.96
N LEU A 408 3.78 4.82 -10.90
CA LEU A 408 4.62 3.61 -11.01
C LEU A 408 3.87 2.41 -11.60
N VAL A 409 2.56 2.31 -11.37
CA VAL A 409 1.71 1.29 -12.01
C VAL A 409 1.23 1.68 -13.42
N GLY A 410 1.67 2.82 -13.95
CA GLY A 410 1.36 3.27 -15.31
C GLY A 410 0.00 3.96 -15.45
N ASP A 411 -0.52 4.59 -14.39
CA ASP A 411 -1.80 5.31 -14.39
C ASP A 411 -1.61 6.81 -14.07
N PRO A 412 -0.97 7.58 -14.96
CA PRO A 412 -0.69 9.00 -14.73
C PRO A 412 -1.97 9.85 -14.67
N ALA A 413 -3.06 9.42 -15.32
CA ALA A 413 -4.35 10.08 -15.25
C ALA A 413 -4.92 10.02 -13.84
N LYS A 414 -4.94 8.83 -13.21
CA LYS A 414 -5.35 8.70 -11.81
C LYS A 414 -4.41 9.48 -10.87
N ALA A 415 -3.11 9.50 -11.12
CA ALA A 415 -2.17 10.28 -10.31
C ALA A 415 -2.50 11.79 -10.32
N ALA A 416 -2.82 12.33 -11.51
CA ALA A 416 -3.23 13.73 -11.65
C ALA A 416 -4.58 14.01 -10.98
N GLU A 417 -5.55 13.11 -11.16
CA GLU A 417 -6.87 13.18 -10.50
C GLU A 417 -6.72 13.21 -8.97
N LEU A 418 -5.94 12.29 -8.39
CA LEU A 418 -5.70 12.22 -6.94
C LEU A 418 -5.06 13.51 -6.41
N LEU A 419 -4.01 14.01 -7.08
CA LEU A 419 -3.36 15.24 -6.66
C LEU A 419 -4.32 16.43 -6.72
N GLN A 420 -5.08 16.55 -7.80
CA GLN A 420 -6.03 17.63 -8.00
C GLN A 420 -7.16 17.59 -6.95
N ASP A 421 -7.78 16.43 -6.75
CA ASP A 421 -8.89 16.26 -5.79
C ASP A 421 -8.44 16.58 -4.36
N ASN A 422 -7.29 16.05 -3.93
CA ASN A 422 -6.78 16.30 -2.59
C ASN A 422 -6.47 17.78 -2.35
N VAL A 423 -5.92 18.49 -3.34
CA VAL A 423 -5.59 19.91 -3.20
C VAL A 423 -6.85 20.78 -3.27
N GLN A 424 -7.72 20.56 -4.27
CA GLN A 424 -8.83 21.46 -4.56
C GLN A 424 -10.06 21.21 -3.66
N ASN A 425 -10.38 19.94 -3.39
CA ASN A 425 -11.60 19.57 -2.69
C ASN A 425 -11.37 19.27 -1.21
N ARG A 426 -10.13 18.94 -0.83
CA ARG A 426 -9.79 18.44 0.52
C ARG A 426 -8.73 19.27 1.25
N ASP A 427 -8.27 20.37 0.64
CA ASP A 427 -7.31 21.35 1.20
C ASP A 427 -5.98 20.73 1.69
N PHE A 428 -5.50 19.67 1.03
CA PHE A 428 -4.14 19.14 1.21
C PHE A 428 -3.10 20.08 0.57
N ARG A 429 -3.00 21.29 1.11
CA ARG A 429 -2.23 22.41 0.57
C ARG A 429 -0.76 22.09 0.31
N TYR A 430 -0.15 21.28 1.19
CA TYR A 430 1.29 20.97 1.12
C TYR A 430 1.61 19.73 0.26
N LEU A 431 0.58 19.01 -0.21
CA LEU A 431 0.75 17.79 -0.99
C LEU A 431 1.60 17.99 -2.27
N PRO A 432 1.44 19.07 -3.06
CA PRO A 432 2.27 19.27 -4.26
C PRO A 432 3.77 19.32 -3.96
N GLN A 433 4.18 20.02 -2.90
CA GLN A 433 5.59 20.12 -2.49
C GLN A 433 6.13 18.74 -2.06
N ILE A 434 5.32 17.96 -1.32
CA ILE A 434 5.71 16.62 -0.86
C ILE A 434 5.87 15.68 -2.06
N VAL A 435 4.91 15.67 -3.00
CA VAL A 435 4.97 14.85 -4.22
C VAL A 435 6.20 15.20 -5.05
N GLU A 436 6.46 16.49 -5.28
CA GLU A 436 7.64 16.95 -6.03
C GLU A 436 8.96 16.47 -5.38
N LYS A 437 9.08 16.62 -4.05
CA LYS A 437 10.30 16.22 -3.33
C LYS A 437 10.47 14.70 -3.29
N LEU A 438 9.39 13.93 -3.16
CA LEU A 438 9.45 12.47 -3.20
C LEU A 438 9.75 11.94 -4.61
N ASP A 439 9.19 12.54 -5.67
CA ASP A 439 9.57 12.22 -7.05
C ASP A 439 11.06 12.47 -7.28
N TYR A 440 11.54 13.66 -6.88
CA TYR A 440 12.95 14.00 -7.02
C TYR A 440 13.83 13.00 -6.28
N TRP A 441 13.47 12.66 -5.04
CA TRP A 441 14.18 11.65 -4.26
C TRP A 441 14.20 10.30 -4.97
N TYR A 442 13.04 9.81 -5.42
CA TYR A 442 12.94 8.50 -6.06
C TYR A 442 13.85 8.42 -7.30
N TYR A 443 13.86 9.45 -8.15
CA TYR A 443 14.64 9.42 -9.40
C TYR A 443 16.08 9.96 -9.29
N ASN A 444 16.51 10.51 -8.14
CA ASN A 444 17.84 11.13 -8.02
C ASN A 444 18.62 10.78 -6.75
N GLU A 445 17.94 10.44 -5.66
CA GLU A 445 18.55 10.26 -4.34
C GLU A 445 18.24 8.88 -3.73
N TYR A 446 17.44 8.04 -4.38
CA TYR A 446 16.96 6.76 -3.82
C TYR A 446 18.07 5.80 -3.37
N LEU A 447 19.23 5.83 -4.03
CA LEU A 447 20.40 5.04 -3.64
C LEU A 447 21.25 5.69 -2.54
N ASP A 448 21.10 6.99 -2.34
CA ASP A 448 21.89 7.81 -1.42
C ASP A 448 21.16 8.07 -0.09
N LYS A 449 19.82 8.01 -0.08
CA LYS A 449 18.97 8.47 1.02
C LYS A 449 17.77 7.54 1.20
N THR A 450 17.47 7.15 2.44
CA THR A 450 16.29 6.34 2.73
C THR A 450 15.00 7.17 2.67
N TYR A 451 13.86 6.50 2.53
CA TYR A 451 12.55 7.17 2.60
C TYR A 451 12.38 7.91 3.94
N GLN A 452 12.77 7.31 5.06
CA GLN A 452 12.78 7.94 6.40
C GLN A 452 13.53 9.27 6.41
N GLN A 453 14.78 9.26 5.91
CA GLN A 453 15.62 10.46 5.86
C GLN A 453 14.97 11.53 4.98
N LYS A 454 14.36 11.12 3.87
CA LYS A 454 13.66 12.05 3.00
C LYS A 454 12.39 12.64 3.63
N VAL A 455 11.62 11.85 4.38
CA VAL A 455 10.45 12.34 5.13
C VAL A 455 10.88 13.41 6.13
N GLN A 456 11.96 13.17 6.89
CA GLN A 456 12.50 14.15 7.85
C GLN A 456 12.92 15.45 7.17
N GLU A 457 13.63 15.36 6.04
CA GLU A 457 14.04 16.52 5.24
C GLU A 457 12.83 17.29 4.69
N ILE A 458 11.86 16.58 4.10
CA ILE A 458 10.65 17.21 3.54
C ILE A 458 9.93 17.98 4.62
N VAL A 459 9.69 17.39 5.79
CA VAL A 459 9.01 18.08 6.89
C VAL A 459 9.78 19.35 7.29
N ALA A 460 11.10 19.28 7.46
CA ALA A 460 11.91 20.44 7.83
C ALA A 460 11.88 21.58 6.80
N GLU A 461 11.53 21.29 5.54
CA GLU A 461 11.50 22.22 4.42
C GLU A 461 10.07 22.63 3.98
N LEU A 462 9.03 22.10 4.63
CA LEU A 462 7.64 22.47 4.33
C LEU A 462 7.41 23.96 4.59
N ARG A 463 6.60 24.59 3.73
CA ARG A 463 6.33 26.02 3.77
C ARG A 463 4.97 26.37 3.20
#